data_AF-A0A7S6MS76-F1
#
_entry.id   AF-A0A7S6MS76-F1
#
_cell.length_a   1.000
_cell.length_b   1.000
_cell.length_c   1.000
_cell.angle_alpha   90.00
_cell.angle_beta   90.00
_cell.angle_gamma   90.00
#
_symmetry.space_group_name_H-M   'P 1'
#
loop_
_entity.id
_entity.type
_entity.pdbx_description
1 polymer ?
#
loop_
_entity_poly.entity_id
_entity_poly.type
_entity_poly.pdbx_seq_one_letter_code
_entity_poly.pdbx_strand_id
1 'polypeptide(L)'
;MQPIKRALKDIIAQTGALDPAEESLSGANIGVLHMRLPFEALAKLYDSKDERILSVELNKPVAWTSLTNSTNLMNLPQAWNKGYRAAGQNIVIIDTGVRKNHAFFTTGSTSRVTYEACFGTNGVGPGGVTYSSICPSPDSFGDSPLGLAGSGAPYSNLTVCNSAPNHDCSHGTHVAGIAAGRQNPVLSPSNLQGVAPDASIISVQIFSYSANPPQGSAFTSDIQAALGAIDQNTVGTYSPHTVNLSISSPTLYSSSCPAFYNSQVSNLNSKGIPVIASTGNNSNKGAISSPACTPLVIKVSSVKNDSTGTTLSNFANIISQSTFSGPILLAPGGEDGGTGVVSAHFANTIATVPMSGTSQAAPHVAGFYAAIKAATPGTSVANATAWIATVGSIPVTINLPLPVGNQVFRRVRAPNF
;
A
#
# COMPACT_ATOMS: atom_id res chain seq x y z
N MET A 1 -18.74 -43.37 -10.82
CA MET A 1 -19.12 -42.53 -9.66
C MET A 1 -18.81 -43.18 -8.31
N GLN A 2 -19.21 -44.42 -8.03
CA GLN A 2 -18.93 -45.08 -6.74
C GLN A 2 -17.43 -45.16 -6.33
N PRO A 3 -16.47 -45.42 -7.24
CA PRO A 3 -15.05 -45.55 -6.85
C PRO A 3 -14.43 -44.25 -6.35
N ILE A 4 -14.74 -43.11 -7.01
CA ILE A 4 -14.24 -41.78 -6.62
C ILE A 4 -14.84 -41.36 -5.29
N LYS A 5 -16.15 -41.57 -5.09
CA LYS A 5 -16.83 -41.29 -3.82
C LYS A 5 -16.27 -42.14 -2.67
N ARG A 6 -15.93 -43.41 -2.91
CA ARG A 6 -15.33 -44.30 -1.90
C ARG A 6 -13.91 -43.87 -1.55
N ALA A 7 -13.04 -43.66 -2.54
CA ALA A 7 -11.68 -43.18 -2.32
C ALA A 7 -11.65 -41.86 -1.53
N LEU A 8 -12.60 -40.98 -1.81
CA LEU A 8 -12.76 -39.70 -1.12
C LEU A 8 -13.16 -39.87 0.35
N LYS A 9 -14.14 -40.74 0.66
CA LYS A 9 -14.52 -41.04 2.04
C LYS A 9 -13.33 -41.60 2.83
N ASP A 10 -12.52 -42.44 2.19
CA ASP A 10 -11.31 -43.00 2.79
C ASP A 10 -10.27 -41.91 3.11
N ILE A 11 -10.06 -40.94 2.21
CA ILE A 11 -9.16 -39.79 2.42
C ILE A 11 -9.64 -38.91 3.57
N ILE A 12 -10.94 -38.56 3.58
CA ILE A 12 -11.50 -37.66 4.58
C ILE A 12 -11.47 -38.31 5.98
N ALA A 13 -11.75 -39.62 6.06
CA ALA A 13 -11.68 -40.36 7.32
C ALA A 13 -10.28 -40.30 7.97
N GLN A 14 -9.21 -40.24 7.16
CA GLN A 14 -7.83 -40.12 7.65
C GLN A 14 -7.53 -38.74 8.25
N THR A 15 -8.29 -37.70 7.90
CA THR A 15 -8.11 -36.34 8.46
C THR A 15 -8.82 -36.14 9.81
N GLY A 16 -9.77 -37.03 10.17
CA GLY A 16 -10.62 -36.89 11.35
C GLY A 16 -11.75 -35.86 11.20
N ALA A 17 -12.03 -35.40 9.97
CA ALA A 17 -13.20 -34.57 9.67
C ALA A 17 -14.49 -35.41 9.64
N LEU A 18 -15.63 -34.80 9.98
CA LEU A 18 -16.96 -35.43 9.88
C LEU A 18 -17.29 -35.77 8.42
N ASP A 19 -17.96 -36.91 8.18
CA ASP A 19 -18.41 -37.33 6.84
C ASP A 19 -19.32 -36.23 6.25
N PRO A 20 -18.94 -35.59 5.14
CA PRO A 20 -19.74 -34.52 4.57
C PRO A 20 -21.09 -35.09 4.07
N ALA A 21 -22.19 -34.38 4.34
CA ALA A 21 -23.50 -34.72 3.79
C ALA A 21 -23.42 -34.84 2.26
N GLU A 22 -24.06 -35.88 1.68
CA GLU A 22 -23.96 -36.20 0.25
C GLU A 22 -24.28 -35.02 -0.68
N GLU A 23 -25.07 -34.05 -0.20
CA GLU A 23 -25.48 -32.83 -0.92
C GLU A 23 -24.35 -31.82 -1.17
N SER A 24 -23.19 -31.96 -0.52
CA SER A 24 -22.04 -31.04 -0.67
C SER A 24 -21.07 -31.40 -1.81
N LEU A 25 -21.32 -32.51 -2.51
CA LEU A 25 -20.42 -33.05 -3.55
C LEU A 25 -20.74 -32.52 -4.96
N SER A 26 -20.70 -31.21 -5.19
CA SER A 26 -20.78 -30.66 -6.56
C SER A 26 -19.42 -30.74 -7.26
N GLY A 27 -19.35 -31.28 -8.48
CA GLY A 27 -18.12 -31.31 -9.30
C GLY A 27 -17.41 -32.67 -9.43
N ALA A 28 -17.92 -33.73 -8.81
CA ALA A 28 -17.32 -35.08 -8.85
C ALA A 28 -17.14 -35.66 -10.27
N ASN A 29 -17.88 -35.15 -11.25
CA ASN A 29 -17.78 -35.57 -12.66
C ASN A 29 -16.54 -35.03 -13.38
N ILE A 30 -15.88 -34.00 -12.81
CA ILE A 30 -14.65 -33.37 -13.37
C ILE A 30 -13.46 -33.49 -12.41
N GLY A 31 -13.55 -34.33 -11.38
CA GLY A 31 -12.47 -34.55 -10.43
C GLY A 31 -12.22 -33.40 -9.44
N VAL A 32 -13.16 -32.47 -9.30
CA VAL A 32 -13.07 -31.33 -8.37
C VAL A 32 -14.13 -31.47 -7.27
N LEU A 33 -13.75 -31.16 -6.03
CA LEU A 33 -14.65 -31.19 -4.89
C LEU A 33 -14.50 -29.95 -4.02
N HIS A 34 -15.64 -29.40 -3.60
CA HIS A 34 -15.70 -28.34 -2.60
C HIS A 34 -16.15 -28.92 -1.27
N MET A 35 -15.43 -28.63 -0.18
CA MET A 35 -15.81 -29.06 1.16
C MET A 35 -15.39 -28.03 2.22
N ARG A 36 -16.04 -28.08 3.39
CA ARG A 36 -15.67 -27.28 4.56
C ARG A 36 -14.91 -28.16 5.55
N LEU A 37 -13.73 -27.73 5.96
CA LEU A 37 -12.88 -28.43 6.91
C LEU A 37 -12.54 -27.49 8.09
N PRO A 38 -12.49 -28.00 9.34
CA PRO A 38 -11.79 -27.34 10.44
C PRO A 38 -10.31 -27.14 10.09
N PHE A 39 -9.67 -26.14 10.70
CA PHE A 39 -8.27 -25.82 10.45
C PHE A 39 -7.34 -27.03 10.68
N GLU A 40 -7.59 -27.79 11.75
CA GLU A 40 -6.80 -28.96 12.12
C GLU A 40 -6.93 -30.11 11.11
N ALA A 41 -8.10 -30.25 10.48
CA ALA A 41 -8.32 -31.26 9.45
C ALA A 41 -7.69 -30.86 8.11
N LEU A 42 -7.73 -29.57 7.77
CA LEU A 42 -7.06 -29.03 6.59
C LEU A 42 -5.53 -29.17 6.69
N ALA A 43 -4.95 -28.89 7.87
CA ALA A 43 -3.52 -29.07 8.12
C ALA A 43 -3.10 -30.54 7.89
N LYS A 44 -3.86 -31.50 8.44
CA LYS A 44 -3.62 -32.93 8.20
C LYS A 44 -3.73 -33.30 6.72
N LEU A 45 -4.66 -32.69 5.98
CA LEU A 45 -4.81 -32.95 4.55
C LEU A 45 -3.61 -32.41 3.73
N TYR A 46 -3.03 -31.29 4.15
CA TYR A 46 -1.78 -30.78 3.54
C TYR A 46 -0.56 -31.63 3.86
N ASP A 47 -0.48 -32.15 5.08
CA ASP A 47 0.64 -32.97 5.53
C ASP A 47 0.55 -34.43 5.01
N SER A 48 -0.67 -34.93 4.74
CA SER A 48 -0.90 -36.27 4.21
C SER A 48 -0.75 -36.29 2.70
N LYS A 49 0.36 -36.87 2.22
CA LYS A 49 0.62 -37.06 0.78
C LYS A 49 -0.19 -38.23 0.20
N ASP A 50 -1.52 -38.15 0.18
CA ASP A 50 -2.33 -39.14 -0.53
C ASP A 50 -2.17 -38.92 -2.04
N GLU A 51 -1.62 -39.91 -2.74
CA GLU A 51 -1.29 -39.86 -4.18
C GLU A 51 -2.52 -39.63 -5.08
N ARG A 52 -3.73 -39.81 -4.54
CA ARG A 52 -4.99 -39.57 -5.26
C ARG A 52 -5.41 -38.10 -5.29
N ILE A 53 -4.76 -37.24 -4.48
CA ILE A 53 -5.04 -35.80 -4.41
C ILE A 53 -4.03 -35.05 -5.27
N LEU A 54 -4.52 -34.44 -6.36
CA LEU A 54 -3.68 -33.62 -7.24
C LEU A 54 -3.36 -32.25 -6.64
N SER A 55 -4.34 -31.60 -6.02
CA SER A 55 -4.17 -30.32 -5.34
C SER A 55 -5.23 -30.10 -4.27
N VAL A 56 -4.88 -29.32 -3.25
CA VAL A 56 -5.81 -28.83 -2.22
C VAL A 56 -5.76 -27.31 -2.26
N GLU A 57 -6.83 -26.71 -2.75
CA GLU A 57 -6.94 -25.26 -2.83
C GLU A 57 -8.00 -24.76 -1.85
N LEU A 58 -7.66 -23.70 -1.12
CA LEU A 58 -8.65 -22.96 -0.37
C LEU A 58 -9.69 -22.41 -1.35
N ASN A 59 -10.97 -22.57 -1.00
CA ASN A 59 -12.07 -21.95 -1.74
C ASN A 59 -11.98 -20.42 -1.58
N LYS A 60 -11.27 -19.79 -2.52
CA LYS A 60 -11.00 -18.34 -2.55
C LYS A 60 -12.17 -17.63 -3.25
N PRO A 61 -12.54 -16.42 -2.81
CA PRO A 61 -13.50 -15.59 -3.55
C PRO A 61 -13.03 -15.34 -5.00
N VAL A 62 -13.95 -15.42 -5.97
CA VAL A 62 -13.67 -15.32 -7.42
C VAL A 62 -14.18 -13.98 -8.02
N ALA A 63 -14.48 -12.97 -7.19
CA ALA A 63 -14.91 -11.64 -7.65
C ALA A 63 -14.42 -10.49 -6.77
N TRP A 64 -14.31 -9.32 -7.40
CA TRP A 64 -13.39 -8.21 -7.10
C TRP A 64 -13.42 -7.64 -5.68
N THR A 65 -12.23 -7.48 -5.09
CA THR A 65 -12.01 -6.78 -3.83
C THR A 65 -11.89 -5.28 -4.05
N SER A 66 -12.54 -4.49 -3.19
CA SER A 66 -12.46 -3.03 -3.17
C SER A 66 -11.58 -2.53 -2.00
N LEU A 67 -11.15 -1.26 -1.99
CA LEU A 67 -10.62 -0.59 -0.79
C LEU A 67 -11.59 -0.68 0.41
N THR A 68 -12.88 -0.90 0.18
CA THR A 68 -13.81 -1.23 1.27
C THR A 68 -13.41 -2.52 2.00
N ASN A 69 -12.86 -3.52 1.30
CA ASN A 69 -12.35 -4.72 1.95
C ASN A 69 -11.09 -4.41 2.76
N SER A 70 -10.13 -3.66 2.22
CA SER A 70 -8.89 -3.39 2.94
C SER A 70 -9.10 -2.53 4.18
N THR A 71 -10.01 -1.55 4.10
CA THR A 71 -10.39 -0.75 5.27
C THR A 71 -11.20 -1.55 6.31
N ASN A 72 -12.02 -2.51 5.88
CA ASN A 72 -12.68 -3.48 6.77
C ASN A 72 -11.67 -4.41 7.47
N LEU A 73 -10.66 -4.93 6.75
CA LEU A 73 -9.59 -5.74 7.32
C LEU A 73 -8.82 -4.97 8.41
N MET A 74 -8.75 -3.64 8.30
CA MET A 74 -8.16 -2.75 9.28
C MET A 74 -9.12 -2.32 10.40
N ASN A 75 -10.35 -2.83 10.45
CA ASN A 75 -11.38 -2.46 11.41
C ASN A 75 -11.71 -0.95 11.44
N LEU A 76 -11.59 -0.28 10.30
CA LEU A 76 -11.77 1.17 10.22
C LEU A 76 -13.21 1.65 10.31
N PRO A 77 -14.27 0.93 9.86
CA PRO A 77 -15.65 1.39 10.06
C PRO A 77 -15.98 1.68 11.53
N GLN A 78 -15.50 0.85 12.46
CA GLN A 78 -15.67 1.08 13.90
C GLN A 78 -14.91 2.32 14.37
N ALA A 79 -13.69 2.51 13.88
CA ALA A 79 -12.88 3.70 14.19
C ALA A 79 -13.56 4.98 13.67
N TRP A 80 -14.06 4.97 12.43
CA TRP A 80 -14.75 6.10 11.82
C TRP A 80 -16.04 6.45 12.56
N ASN A 81 -16.81 5.45 13.02
CA ASN A 81 -18.02 5.65 13.82
C ASN A 81 -17.74 6.32 15.18
N LYS A 82 -16.53 6.16 15.71
CA LYS A 82 -16.06 6.84 16.93
C LYS A 82 -15.43 8.21 16.65
N GLY A 83 -15.37 8.64 15.38
CA GLY A 83 -14.81 9.93 14.98
C GLY A 83 -13.33 9.92 14.62
N TYR A 84 -12.66 8.76 14.63
CA TYR A 84 -11.25 8.65 14.24
C TYR A 84 -11.07 8.69 12.72
N ARG A 85 -11.25 9.88 12.14
CA ARG A 85 -11.31 10.12 10.70
C ARG A 85 -10.22 11.08 10.19
N ALA A 86 -9.31 11.48 11.08
CA ALA A 86 -8.16 12.35 10.82
C ALA A 86 -8.48 13.79 10.39
N ALA A 87 -9.60 14.36 10.89
CA ALA A 87 -9.92 15.76 10.65
C ALA A 87 -8.79 16.70 11.10
N GLY A 88 -8.49 17.73 10.31
CA GLY A 88 -7.44 18.72 10.60
C GLY A 88 -6.01 18.22 10.36
N GLN A 89 -5.83 17.01 9.81
CA GLN A 89 -4.52 16.48 9.44
C GLN A 89 -4.23 16.72 7.96
N ASN A 90 -2.95 16.84 7.61
CA ASN A 90 -2.47 16.85 6.23
C ASN A 90 -1.63 15.59 5.99
N ILE A 91 -1.93 14.85 4.92
CA ILE A 91 -1.14 13.70 4.46
C ILE A 91 -0.40 14.12 3.20
N VAL A 92 0.93 14.03 3.23
CA VAL A 92 1.76 14.29 2.06
C VAL A 92 1.89 13.03 1.23
N ILE A 93 1.57 13.13 -0.06
CA ILE A 93 1.73 12.07 -1.05
C ILE A 93 2.85 12.50 -1.99
N ILE A 94 4.05 11.92 -1.84
CA ILE A 94 5.18 12.12 -2.73
C ILE A 94 5.17 11.00 -3.77
N ASP A 95 4.74 11.31 -4.99
CA ASP A 95 4.41 10.30 -6.00
C ASP A 95 4.34 10.91 -7.42
N THR A 96 3.62 10.27 -8.36
CA THR A 96 3.43 10.72 -9.75
C THR A 96 2.49 11.90 -9.90
N GLY A 97 1.92 12.40 -8.79
CA GLY A 97 0.92 13.48 -8.75
C GLY A 97 -0.51 12.97 -8.44
N VAL A 98 -1.40 13.90 -8.07
CA VAL A 98 -2.78 13.60 -7.66
C VAL A 98 -3.77 14.39 -8.51
N ARG A 99 -4.73 13.69 -9.13
CA ARG A 99 -5.85 14.33 -9.82
C ARG A 99 -6.80 14.99 -8.82
N LYS A 100 -6.53 16.24 -8.45
CA LYS A 100 -7.24 16.96 -7.36
C LYS A 100 -8.75 17.15 -7.56
N ASN A 101 -9.24 17.10 -8.79
CA ASN A 101 -10.67 17.22 -9.11
C ASN A 101 -11.40 15.87 -9.19
N HIS A 102 -10.75 14.77 -8.80
CA HIS A 102 -11.41 13.48 -8.67
C HIS A 102 -12.42 13.53 -7.50
N ALA A 103 -13.61 12.97 -7.69
CA ALA A 103 -14.74 13.03 -6.76
C ALA A 103 -14.41 12.44 -5.38
N PHE A 104 -13.41 11.55 -5.31
CA PHE A 104 -12.88 10.97 -4.07
C PHE A 104 -12.06 11.98 -3.22
N PHE A 105 -11.62 13.08 -3.82
CA PHE A 105 -10.86 14.14 -3.16
C PHE A 105 -11.65 15.43 -3.00
N THR A 106 -12.90 15.48 -3.43
CA THR A 106 -13.74 16.69 -3.34
C THR A 106 -14.82 16.57 -2.26
N THR A 107 -15.15 17.68 -1.62
CA THR A 107 -16.39 17.84 -0.86
C THR A 107 -17.22 18.90 -1.56
N GLY A 108 -18.33 18.51 -2.19
CA GLY A 108 -18.99 19.35 -3.19
C GLY A 108 -18.04 19.65 -4.35
N SER A 109 -17.86 20.94 -4.67
CA SER A 109 -16.92 21.41 -5.70
C SER A 109 -15.50 21.71 -5.17
N THR A 110 -15.27 21.62 -3.86
CA THR A 110 -13.99 22.01 -3.25
C THR A 110 -13.06 20.81 -3.14
N SER A 111 -11.84 20.94 -3.66
CA SER A 111 -10.80 19.91 -3.52
C SER A 111 -10.22 19.91 -2.11
N ARG A 112 -9.92 18.71 -1.59
CA ARG A 112 -9.12 18.50 -0.37
C ARG A 112 -7.64 18.30 -0.67
N VAL A 113 -7.21 18.41 -1.93
CA VAL A 113 -5.80 18.64 -2.25
C VAL A 113 -5.55 20.13 -2.03
N THR A 114 -5.01 20.47 -0.87
CA THR A 114 -4.90 21.85 -0.38
C THR A 114 -3.55 22.48 -0.69
N TYR A 115 -2.56 21.66 -1.07
CA TYR A 115 -1.23 22.11 -1.40
C TYR A 115 -0.59 21.24 -2.49
N GLU A 116 0.24 21.86 -3.32
CA GLU A 116 0.86 21.25 -4.47
C GLU A 116 2.35 21.62 -4.54
N ALA A 117 3.21 20.66 -4.86
CA ALA A 117 4.62 20.88 -5.16
C ALA A 117 5.06 19.94 -6.29
N CYS A 118 6.11 20.32 -7.02
CA CYS A 118 6.66 19.52 -8.10
C CYS A 118 8.17 19.65 -8.12
N PHE A 119 8.86 18.51 -8.15
CA PHE A 119 10.30 18.42 -8.29
C PHE A 119 10.60 17.47 -9.44
N GLY A 120 11.46 17.85 -10.38
CA GLY A 120 11.63 17.03 -11.57
C GLY A 120 12.92 17.26 -12.28
N THR A 121 13.62 16.16 -12.58
CA THR A 121 14.87 16.19 -13.34
C THR A 121 14.64 16.41 -14.84
N ASN A 122 15.37 17.35 -15.44
CA ASN A 122 15.65 17.43 -16.87
C ASN A 122 17.08 16.94 -17.14
N GLY A 123 17.25 15.82 -17.85
CA GLY A 123 18.61 15.31 -18.08
C GLY A 123 18.68 13.97 -18.81
N VAL A 124 19.91 13.52 -19.04
CA VAL A 124 20.20 12.23 -19.70
C VAL A 124 20.64 11.22 -18.64
N GLY A 125 19.84 10.18 -18.45
CA GLY A 125 20.13 9.08 -17.54
C GLY A 125 21.01 7.98 -18.15
N PRO A 126 21.26 6.88 -17.40
CA PRO A 126 22.01 5.74 -17.90
C PRO A 126 21.46 5.21 -19.23
N GLY A 127 22.36 4.85 -20.15
CA GLY A 127 21.97 4.36 -21.48
C GLY A 127 21.51 5.45 -22.47
N GLY A 128 21.73 6.73 -22.16
CA GLY A 128 21.38 7.84 -23.06
C GLY A 128 19.89 8.21 -23.05
N VAL A 129 19.13 7.68 -22.10
CA VAL A 129 17.69 7.95 -21.97
C VAL A 129 17.46 9.38 -21.50
N THR A 130 16.71 10.16 -22.27
CA THR A 130 16.41 11.56 -21.92
C THR A 130 15.14 11.65 -21.10
N TYR A 131 15.23 12.25 -19.92
CA TYR A 131 14.12 12.54 -19.02
C TYR A 131 13.78 14.02 -19.04
N SER A 132 12.49 14.31 -18.99
CA SER A 132 11.95 15.66 -18.92
C SER A 132 11.01 15.79 -17.73
N SER A 133 11.19 16.88 -16.98
CA SER A 133 10.27 17.30 -15.94
C SER A 133 8.94 17.72 -16.55
N ILE A 134 7.85 17.43 -15.85
CA ILE A 134 6.50 17.94 -16.17
C ILE A 134 6.10 19.10 -15.26
N CYS A 135 7.02 19.56 -14.40
CA CYS A 135 6.75 20.63 -13.45
C CYS A 135 6.46 21.95 -14.18
N PRO A 136 5.33 22.62 -13.90
CA PRO A 136 5.03 23.90 -14.51
C PRO A 136 5.93 25.00 -13.95
N SER A 137 6.29 25.97 -14.80
CA SER A 137 7.20 27.07 -14.45
C SER A 137 8.51 26.58 -13.78
N PRO A 138 9.23 25.61 -14.39
CA PRO A 138 10.38 24.99 -13.76
C PRO A 138 11.54 25.98 -13.62
N ASP A 139 12.27 25.88 -12.51
CA ASP A 139 13.57 26.54 -12.34
C ASP A 139 14.69 25.81 -13.12
N SER A 140 15.95 26.16 -12.85
CA SER A 140 17.10 25.54 -13.52
C SER A 140 17.30 24.05 -13.17
N PHE A 141 16.74 23.58 -12.06
CA PHE A 141 16.79 22.18 -11.63
C PHE A 141 15.59 21.38 -12.16
N GLY A 142 14.55 22.07 -12.62
CA GLY A 142 13.34 21.49 -13.16
C GLY A 142 12.18 21.46 -12.17
N ASP A 143 12.28 22.23 -11.08
CA ASP A 143 11.33 22.26 -9.97
C ASP A 143 10.36 23.43 -10.08
N SER A 144 9.10 23.25 -9.69
CA SER A 144 8.13 24.35 -9.62
C SER A 144 8.31 25.18 -8.34
N PRO A 145 7.93 26.48 -8.36
CA PRO A 145 7.67 27.22 -7.14
C PRO A 145 6.70 26.44 -6.23
N LEU A 146 7.02 26.34 -4.94
CA LEU A 146 6.17 25.64 -3.98
C LEU A 146 4.77 26.27 -3.98
N GLY A 147 3.72 25.45 -4.06
CA GLY A 147 2.33 25.90 -3.94
C GLY A 147 1.74 26.40 -5.25
N LEU A 148 2.51 26.32 -6.34
CA LEU A 148 2.00 26.63 -7.67
C LEU A 148 0.81 25.72 -8.00
N ALA A 149 -0.36 26.32 -8.20
CA ALA A 149 -1.57 25.57 -8.50
C ALA A 149 -1.39 24.70 -9.75
N GLY A 150 -1.69 23.41 -9.63
CA GLY A 150 -1.53 22.42 -10.69
C GLY A 150 -0.14 21.77 -10.77
N SER A 151 0.85 22.20 -9.96
CA SER A 151 2.18 21.58 -9.97
C SER A 151 2.16 20.14 -9.45
N GLY A 152 1.23 19.81 -8.55
CA GLY A 152 1.08 18.48 -7.98
C GLY A 152 0.19 17.55 -8.82
N ALA A 153 -0.17 17.95 -10.04
CA ALA A 153 -1.02 17.15 -10.92
C ALA A 153 -0.23 15.99 -11.57
N PRO A 154 -0.90 14.87 -11.90
CA PRO A 154 -0.28 13.81 -12.67
C PRO A 154 -0.04 14.27 -14.11
N TYR A 155 0.87 13.58 -14.82
CA TYR A 155 1.06 13.85 -16.24
C TYR A 155 -0.25 13.62 -17.01
N SER A 156 -0.72 14.64 -17.72
CA SER A 156 -2.07 14.66 -18.31
C SER A 156 -2.23 13.79 -19.56
N ASN A 157 -1.12 13.37 -20.19
CA ASN A 157 -1.16 12.66 -21.46
C ASN A 157 -1.44 11.16 -21.26
N LEU A 158 -2.72 10.80 -21.20
CA LEU A 158 -3.18 9.41 -21.02
C LEU A 158 -2.61 8.44 -22.05
N THR A 159 -2.41 8.85 -23.29
CA THR A 159 -1.82 7.99 -24.33
C THR A 159 -0.40 7.60 -23.97
N VAL A 160 0.40 8.56 -23.47
CA VAL A 160 1.78 8.29 -23.05
C VAL A 160 1.77 7.52 -21.72
N CYS A 161 0.91 7.88 -20.77
CA CYS A 161 0.76 7.15 -19.51
C CYS A 161 0.39 5.68 -19.68
N ASN A 162 -0.36 5.35 -20.74
CA ASN A 162 -0.77 4.00 -21.06
C ASN A 162 0.17 3.31 -22.09
N SER A 163 1.21 4.00 -22.55
CA SER A 163 2.10 3.47 -23.60
C SER A 163 3.03 2.37 -23.11
N ALA A 164 3.29 2.30 -21.79
CA ALA A 164 4.08 1.26 -21.16
C ALA A 164 3.70 1.06 -19.69
N PRO A 165 3.87 -0.15 -19.13
CA PRO A 165 3.61 -0.41 -17.71
C PRO A 165 4.41 0.50 -16.75
N ASN A 166 5.62 0.91 -17.16
CA ASN A 166 6.51 1.75 -16.36
C ASN A 166 6.28 3.26 -16.57
N HIS A 167 5.27 3.66 -17.36
CA HIS A 167 4.90 5.05 -17.59
C HIS A 167 3.70 5.48 -16.71
N ASP A 168 3.32 4.66 -15.72
CA ASP A 168 2.14 4.86 -14.87
C ASP A 168 2.08 6.27 -14.26
N CYS A 169 1.07 7.04 -14.69
CA CYS A 169 0.78 8.38 -14.18
C CYS A 169 -0.37 8.39 -13.15
N SER A 170 -0.99 7.23 -12.92
CA SER A 170 -2.16 7.08 -12.05
C SER A 170 -1.79 6.78 -10.61
N HIS A 171 -0.59 6.27 -10.39
CA HIS A 171 -0.10 5.76 -9.12
C HIS A 171 -0.37 6.69 -7.92
N GLY A 172 0.04 7.96 -8.00
CA GLY A 172 -0.15 8.93 -6.92
C GLY A 172 -1.61 9.23 -6.61
N THR A 173 -2.47 9.28 -7.63
CA THR A 173 -3.93 9.43 -7.46
C THR A 173 -4.51 8.21 -6.73
N HIS A 174 -4.05 7.01 -7.07
CA HIS A 174 -4.49 5.78 -6.41
C HIS A 174 -4.05 5.73 -4.94
N VAL A 175 -2.79 6.03 -4.67
CA VAL A 175 -2.18 6.09 -3.34
C VAL A 175 -2.89 7.12 -2.45
N ALA A 176 -3.16 8.32 -2.98
CA ALA A 176 -3.89 9.37 -2.26
C ALA A 176 -5.32 8.93 -1.88
N GLY A 177 -5.99 8.18 -2.76
CA GLY A 177 -7.32 7.62 -2.50
C GLY A 177 -7.35 6.63 -1.34
N ILE A 178 -6.33 5.76 -1.25
CA ILE A 178 -6.20 4.83 -0.12
C ILE A 178 -5.97 5.58 1.18
N ALA A 179 -5.06 6.56 1.17
CA ALA A 179 -4.70 7.29 2.38
C ALA A 179 -5.86 8.14 2.91
N ALA A 180 -6.52 8.91 2.05
CA ALA A 180 -7.41 9.98 2.48
C ALA A 180 -8.71 10.13 1.66
N GLY A 181 -9.03 9.24 0.73
CA GLY A 181 -10.23 9.36 -0.11
C GLY A 181 -11.53 9.44 0.70
N ARG A 182 -12.43 10.35 0.32
CA ARG A 182 -13.71 10.59 0.99
C ARG A 182 -14.85 9.98 0.20
N GLN A 183 -15.64 9.12 0.85
CA GLN A 183 -16.78 8.45 0.26
C GLN A 183 -17.66 9.42 -0.51
N ASN A 184 -17.97 9.03 -1.74
CA ASN A 184 -18.78 9.82 -2.65
C ASN A 184 -19.69 8.88 -3.46
N PRO A 185 -21.01 9.10 -3.48
CA PRO A 185 -21.98 8.19 -4.10
C PRO A 185 -21.81 8.03 -5.61
N VAL A 186 -21.10 8.95 -6.29
CA VAL A 186 -20.86 8.86 -7.75
C VAL A 186 -19.74 7.87 -8.11
N LEU A 187 -18.99 7.39 -7.13
CA LEU A 187 -17.90 6.43 -7.34
C LEU A 187 -18.44 5.01 -7.42
N SER A 188 -17.67 4.13 -8.07
CA SER A 188 -17.91 2.69 -8.04
C SER A 188 -16.72 1.98 -7.36
N PRO A 189 -16.94 1.24 -6.26
CA PRO A 189 -18.19 1.16 -5.50
C PRO A 189 -18.50 2.49 -4.76
N SER A 190 -19.78 2.74 -4.48
CA SER A 190 -20.26 4.01 -3.89
C SER A 190 -19.91 4.21 -2.41
N ASN A 191 -19.49 3.14 -1.75
CA ASN A 191 -19.02 3.14 -0.37
C ASN A 191 -17.49 3.13 -0.22
N LEU A 192 -16.76 3.39 -1.31
CA LEU A 192 -15.30 3.52 -1.29
C LEU A 192 -14.86 4.59 -0.28
N GLN A 193 -13.91 4.29 0.61
CA GLN A 193 -13.48 5.20 1.67
C GLN A 193 -12.00 4.94 1.99
N GLY A 194 -11.16 5.97 1.96
CA GLY A 194 -9.76 5.91 2.40
C GLY A 194 -9.64 5.88 3.92
N VAL A 195 -8.43 5.60 4.42
CA VAL A 195 -8.18 5.38 5.85
C VAL A 195 -8.46 6.62 6.72
N ALA A 196 -8.03 7.79 6.24
CA ALA A 196 -8.13 9.09 6.91
C ALA A 196 -9.04 10.04 6.11
N PRO A 197 -10.35 9.79 6.06
CA PRO A 197 -11.24 10.38 5.07
C PRO A 197 -11.56 11.87 5.27
N ASP A 198 -11.23 12.43 6.43
CA ASP A 198 -11.39 13.85 6.72
C ASP A 198 -10.03 14.60 6.78
N ALA A 199 -8.92 13.92 6.45
CA ALA A 199 -7.62 14.58 6.26
C ALA A 199 -7.58 15.35 4.93
N SER A 200 -6.75 16.39 4.86
CA SER A 200 -6.37 17.05 3.60
C SER A 200 -5.15 16.36 2.99
N ILE A 201 -4.96 16.58 1.70
CA ILE A 201 -3.89 15.98 0.91
C ILE A 201 -2.93 17.07 0.43
N ILE A 202 -1.65 16.82 0.59
CA ILE A 202 -0.58 17.60 -0.05
C ILE A 202 -0.02 16.74 -1.18
N SER A 203 -0.16 17.19 -2.42
CA SER A 203 0.33 16.46 -3.59
C SER A 203 1.73 16.93 -3.97
N VAL A 204 2.70 16.02 -3.94
CA VAL A 204 4.08 16.30 -4.34
C VAL A 204 4.44 15.39 -5.51
N GLN A 205 4.49 15.97 -6.70
CA GLN A 205 4.89 15.28 -7.92
C GLN A 205 6.42 15.19 -7.95
N ILE A 206 6.99 14.00 -8.14
CA ILE A 206 8.45 13.84 -8.28
C ILE A 206 8.95 12.98 -9.47
N PHE A 207 8.06 12.65 -10.41
CA PHE A 207 8.40 11.81 -11.57
C PHE A 207 8.67 12.68 -12.80
N SER A 208 9.84 12.47 -13.39
CA SER A 208 10.16 12.90 -14.75
C SER A 208 9.92 11.76 -15.74
N TYR A 209 9.69 12.12 -17.00
CA TYR A 209 9.26 11.18 -18.02
C TYR A 209 10.23 11.15 -19.21
N SER A 210 10.51 9.96 -19.70
CA SER A 210 11.21 9.71 -20.96
C SER A 210 10.20 9.29 -22.01
N ALA A 211 10.34 9.82 -23.23
CA ALA A 211 9.57 9.37 -24.38
C ALA A 211 10.15 8.10 -25.04
N ASN A 212 11.46 7.85 -24.89
CA ASN A 212 12.17 6.76 -25.57
C ASN A 212 13.29 6.16 -24.69
N PRO A 213 13.08 4.99 -24.07
CA PRO A 213 11.80 4.27 -24.00
C PRO A 213 10.78 5.05 -23.15
N PRO A 214 9.46 4.86 -23.37
CA PRO A 214 8.43 5.43 -22.51
C PRO A 214 8.59 4.94 -21.06
N GLN A 215 8.96 5.84 -20.16
CA GLN A 215 9.11 5.55 -18.73
C GLN A 215 8.90 6.79 -17.86
N GLY A 216 8.21 6.62 -16.73
CA GLY A 216 8.25 7.57 -15.60
C GLY A 216 9.29 7.11 -14.58
N SER A 217 10.13 8.04 -14.12
CA SER A 217 11.15 7.77 -13.11
C SER A 217 11.24 8.92 -12.12
N ALA A 218 11.38 8.57 -10.84
CA ALA A 218 11.75 9.50 -9.78
C ALA A 218 13.25 9.41 -9.51
N PHE A 219 13.90 10.56 -9.28
CA PHE A 219 15.33 10.64 -8.99
C PHE A 219 15.57 10.89 -7.50
N THR A 220 16.72 10.43 -7.00
CA THR A 220 17.12 10.64 -5.59
C THR A 220 17.18 12.13 -5.24
N SER A 221 17.63 12.98 -6.17
CA SER A 221 17.62 14.44 -6.01
C SER A 221 16.21 14.98 -5.77
N ASP A 222 15.24 14.52 -6.55
CA ASP A 222 13.86 15.03 -6.52
C ASP A 222 13.16 14.57 -5.22
N ILE A 223 13.45 13.35 -4.75
CA ILE A 223 13.02 12.85 -3.43
C ILE A 223 13.65 13.68 -2.30
N GLN A 224 14.95 13.99 -2.39
CA GLN A 224 15.65 14.81 -1.38
C GLN A 224 15.09 16.25 -1.34
N ALA A 225 14.83 16.85 -2.50
CA ALA A 225 14.26 18.17 -2.64
C ALA A 225 12.84 18.22 -2.07
N ALA A 226 12.01 17.23 -2.39
CA ALA A 226 10.67 17.08 -1.82
C ALA A 226 10.69 16.96 -0.30
N LEU A 227 11.48 16.05 0.26
CA LEU A 227 11.61 15.88 1.71
C LEU A 227 12.17 17.13 2.39
N GLY A 228 13.14 17.80 1.77
CA GLY A 228 13.73 19.05 2.27
C GLY A 228 12.74 20.20 2.28
N ALA A 229 11.94 20.35 1.22
CA ALA A 229 10.90 21.37 1.13
C ALA A 229 9.80 21.13 2.18
N ILE A 230 9.40 19.87 2.40
CA ILE A 230 8.45 19.51 3.46
C ILE A 230 9.05 19.87 4.81
N ASP A 231 10.29 19.46 5.10
CA ASP A 231 10.99 19.75 6.35
C ASP A 231 11.03 21.25 6.66
N GLN A 232 11.45 22.07 5.69
CA GLN A 232 11.57 23.52 5.84
C GLN A 232 10.22 24.22 6.02
N ASN A 233 9.15 23.69 5.42
CA ASN A 233 7.82 24.28 5.45
C ASN A 233 6.86 23.61 6.46
N THR A 234 7.37 22.76 7.36
CA THR A 234 6.59 22.08 8.40
C THR A 234 5.82 23.00 9.37
N VAL A 235 6.03 24.32 9.34
CA VAL A 235 5.37 25.30 10.20
C VAL A 235 4.36 26.12 9.39
N GLY A 236 3.10 26.18 9.85
CA GLY A 236 2.03 26.98 9.22
C GLY A 236 1.14 26.18 8.26
N THR A 237 0.83 26.74 7.09
CA THR A 237 -0.17 26.26 6.11
C THR A 237 0.01 24.79 5.69
N TYR A 238 1.24 24.27 5.73
CA TYR A 238 1.58 22.93 5.27
C TYR A 238 1.46 21.85 6.34
N SER A 239 1.46 22.21 7.63
CA SER A 239 1.72 21.35 8.81
C SER A 239 1.42 19.87 8.54
N PRO A 240 2.40 19.12 7.97
CA PRO A 240 2.15 17.79 7.47
C PRO A 240 2.22 16.83 8.64
N HIS A 241 1.22 15.96 8.75
CA HIS A 241 1.15 15.05 9.89
C HIS A 241 1.72 13.68 9.54
N THR A 242 1.78 13.32 8.26
CA THR A 242 2.44 12.12 7.75
C THR A 242 2.97 12.36 6.33
N VAL A 243 4.04 11.65 5.96
CA VAL A 243 4.59 11.64 4.60
C VAL A 243 4.56 10.21 4.06
N ASN A 244 3.96 10.01 2.89
CA ASN A 244 3.91 8.73 2.20
C ASN A 244 4.80 8.76 0.95
N LEU A 245 5.74 7.81 0.88
CA LEU A 245 6.63 7.52 -0.25
C LEU A 245 6.35 6.10 -0.75
N SER A 246 5.33 5.95 -1.59
CA SER A 246 4.98 4.67 -2.22
C SER A 246 5.87 4.35 -3.43
N ILE A 247 7.18 4.53 -3.27
CA ILE A 247 8.18 4.42 -4.35
C ILE A 247 9.28 3.48 -3.89
N SER A 248 9.83 2.70 -4.81
CA SER A 248 10.95 1.80 -4.53
C SER A 248 12.03 1.92 -5.60
N SER A 249 13.30 1.93 -5.17
CA SER A 249 14.44 1.77 -6.06
C SER A 249 14.56 0.32 -6.58
N PRO A 250 15.16 0.11 -7.77
CA PRO A 250 15.49 -1.23 -8.25
C PRO A 250 16.56 -1.93 -7.39
N THR A 251 17.42 -1.16 -6.71
CA THR A 251 18.42 -1.69 -5.79
C THR A 251 17.78 -2.18 -4.49
N LEU A 252 18.17 -3.37 -4.06
CA LEU A 252 17.76 -4.01 -2.82
C LEU A 252 18.88 -4.00 -1.79
N TYR A 253 18.52 -3.82 -0.52
CA TYR A 253 19.46 -3.75 0.60
C TYR A 253 19.06 -4.77 1.68
N SER A 254 20.01 -5.62 2.06
CA SER A 254 19.89 -6.54 3.21
C SER A 254 20.21 -5.87 4.55
N SER A 255 20.40 -4.55 4.55
CA SER A 255 20.71 -3.69 5.68
C SER A 255 20.20 -2.26 5.41
N SER A 256 20.63 -1.28 6.21
CA SER A 256 20.33 0.13 5.91
C SER A 256 20.97 0.54 4.58
N CYS A 257 20.23 1.25 3.73
CA CYS A 257 20.78 1.83 2.51
C CYS A 257 21.72 3.00 2.80
N PRO A 258 22.52 3.44 1.79
CA PRO A 258 23.31 4.67 1.90
C PRO A 258 22.45 5.85 2.33
N ALA A 259 23.07 6.78 3.05
CA ALA A 259 22.40 7.85 3.79
C ALA A 259 21.91 9.01 2.91
N PHE A 260 21.13 8.71 1.87
CA PHE A 260 20.59 9.74 0.95
C PHE A 260 19.55 10.64 1.63
N TYR A 261 18.73 10.10 2.52
CA TYR A 261 17.59 10.83 3.11
C TYR A 261 17.67 10.98 4.63
N ASN A 262 18.78 10.57 5.26
CA ASN A 262 18.87 10.43 6.72
C ASN A 262 18.59 11.75 7.45
N SER A 263 19.14 12.88 6.98
CA SER A 263 18.95 14.16 7.65
C SER A 263 17.51 14.64 7.53
N GLN A 264 16.91 14.60 6.33
CA GLN A 264 15.51 14.99 6.14
C GLN A 264 14.55 14.11 6.94
N VAL A 265 14.74 12.78 6.92
CA VAL A 265 13.91 11.85 7.69
C VAL A 265 14.07 12.09 9.20
N SER A 266 15.31 12.30 9.68
CA SER A 266 15.57 12.59 11.09
C SER A 266 14.91 13.91 11.53
N ASN A 267 14.99 14.96 10.72
CA ASN A 267 14.38 16.24 11.01
C ASN A 267 12.86 16.13 11.07
N LEU A 268 12.23 15.49 10.08
CA LEU A 268 10.79 15.24 10.07
C LEU A 268 10.36 14.40 11.27
N ASN A 269 11.11 13.35 11.61
CA ASN A 269 10.83 12.51 12.78
C ASN A 269 10.90 13.32 14.08
N SER A 270 11.89 14.20 14.24
CA SER A 270 12.04 15.09 15.40
C SER A 270 10.87 16.07 15.56
N LYS A 271 10.23 16.43 14.45
CA LYS A 271 9.00 17.25 14.40
C LYS A 271 7.72 16.42 14.57
N GLY A 272 7.87 15.12 14.85
CA GLY A 272 6.76 14.20 15.04
C GLY A 272 6.12 13.71 13.74
N ILE A 273 6.75 13.92 12.57
CA ILE A 273 6.19 13.58 11.26
C ILE A 273 6.80 12.24 10.80
N PRO A 274 6.02 11.15 10.77
CA PRO A 274 6.50 9.89 10.25
C PRO A 274 6.64 9.97 8.72
N VAL A 275 7.75 9.41 8.22
CA VAL A 275 7.94 9.10 6.81
C VAL A 275 7.66 7.61 6.63
N ILE A 276 6.65 7.29 5.83
CA ILE A 276 6.17 5.93 5.56
C ILE A 276 6.58 5.56 4.13
N ALA A 277 7.21 4.40 3.95
CA ALA A 277 7.64 3.94 2.62
C ALA A 277 7.38 2.46 2.38
N SER A 278 7.16 2.12 1.11
CA SER A 278 6.96 0.76 0.63
C SER A 278 8.29 -0.02 0.57
N THR A 279 8.26 -1.30 0.94
CA THR A 279 9.47 -2.14 0.97
C THR A 279 9.93 -2.64 -0.41
N GLY A 280 9.10 -2.53 -1.44
CA GLY A 280 9.37 -2.96 -2.81
C GLY A 280 8.66 -4.28 -3.20
N ASN A 281 8.67 -4.59 -4.50
CA ASN A 281 7.81 -5.63 -5.11
C ASN A 281 8.62 -6.69 -5.88
N ASN A 282 9.78 -7.10 -5.38
CA ASN A 282 10.74 -7.98 -6.06
C ASN A 282 10.70 -9.44 -5.55
N SER A 283 9.67 -9.79 -4.77
CA SER A 283 9.52 -11.11 -4.11
C SER A 283 10.69 -11.47 -3.19
N ASN A 284 11.43 -10.47 -2.69
CA ASN A 284 12.66 -10.70 -1.94
C ASN A 284 12.37 -10.85 -0.44
N LYS A 285 12.81 -11.96 0.16
CA LYS A 285 12.61 -12.26 1.60
C LYS A 285 13.85 -12.05 2.47
N GLY A 286 14.85 -11.31 1.98
CA GLY A 286 16.11 -11.01 2.68
C GLY A 286 16.64 -9.60 2.44
N ALA A 287 15.90 -8.75 1.72
CA ALA A 287 16.29 -7.40 1.35
C ALA A 287 15.05 -6.54 1.02
N ILE A 288 15.16 -5.22 1.22
CA ILE A 288 14.13 -4.22 0.90
C ILE A 288 14.73 -3.05 0.12
N SER A 289 13.89 -2.28 -0.56
CA SER A 289 14.33 -1.15 -1.40
C SER A 289 14.47 0.17 -0.61
N SER A 290 15.18 1.13 -1.22
CA SER A 290 15.10 2.54 -0.83
C SER A 290 13.76 3.14 -1.31
N PRO A 291 13.10 4.01 -0.52
CA PRO A 291 13.62 4.65 0.71
C PRO A 291 13.31 3.87 2.00
N ALA A 292 12.58 2.76 1.97
CA ALA A 292 12.18 2.02 3.17
C ALA A 292 13.37 1.53 4.03
N CYS A 293 14.50 1.15 3.41
CA CYS A 293 15.73 0.78 4.13
C CYS A 293 16.38 1.93 4.92
N THR A 294 15.94 3.18 4.75
CA THR A 294 16.50 4.34 5.47
C THR A 294 16.19 4.23 6.97
N PRO A 295 17.13 4.57 7.87
CA PRO A 295 16.83 4.69 9.30
C PRO A 295 15.65 5.63 9.57
N LEU A 296 14.87 5.35 10.62
CA LEU A 296 13.67 6.10 11.04
C LEU A 296 12.49 6.15 10.06
N VAL A 297 12.62 5.65 8.83
CA VAL A 297 11.48 5.43 7.93
C VAL A 297 10.64 4.26 8.43
N ILE A 298 9.32 4.48 8.51
CA ILE A 298 8.33 3.44 8.79
C ILE A 298 8.19 2.56 7.55
N LYS A 299 8.59 1.30 7.67
CA LYS A 299 8.65 0.32 6.58
C LYS A 299 7.31 -0.39 6.47
N VAL A 300 6.75 -0.46 5.26
CA VAL A 300 5.47 -1.14 5.01
C VAL A 300 5.61 -2.18 3.91
N SER A 301 5.39 -3.43 4.28
CA SER A 301 5.25 -4.57 3.36
C SER A 301 3.77 -4.94 3.20
N SER A 302 3.48 -5.81 2.21
CA SER A 302 2.13 -6.06 1.72
C SER A 302 1.61 -7.42 2.13
N VAL A 303 0.38 -7.43 2.62
CA VAL A 303 -0.47 -8.62 2.68
C VAL A 303 -1.57 -8.52 1.62
N LYS A 304 -2.11 -9.68 1.22
CA LYS A 304 -3.22 -9.78 0.28
C LYS A 304 -4.44 -9.06 0.83
N ASN A 305 -5.29 -8.55 -0.06
CA ASN A 305 -6.59 -7.98 0.29
C ASN A 305 -7.67 -9.08 0.28
N ASP A 306 -7.35 -10.26 0.82
CA ASP A 306 -8.27 -11.40 0.86
C ASP A 306 -9.19 -11.37 2.09
N SER A 307 -9.89 -12.46 2.38
CA SER A 307 -10.81 -12.54 3.52
C SER A 307 -10.13 -12.44 4.89
N THR A 308 -8.82 -12.70 4.97
CA THR A 308 -8.06 -12.70 6.23
C THR A 308 -7.16 -11.47 6.35
N GLY A 309 -6.61 -11.01 5.23
CA GLY A 309 -5.56 -10.02 5.21
C GLY A 309 -4.28 -10.46 5.93
N THR A 310 -4.00 -11.76 6.07
CA THR A 310 -2.83 -12.24 6.82
C THR A 310 -1.80 -12.98 5.96
N THR A 311 -2.12 -13.25 4.71
CA THR A 311 -1.17 -13.85 3.77
C THR A 311 -0.30 -12.77 3.16
N LEU A 312 1.03 -12.93 3.22
CA LEU A 312 1.99 -12.06 2.52
C LEU A 312 1.70 -12.07 1.01
N SER A 313 1.71 -10.91 0.36
CA SER A 313 1.62 -10.84 -1.11
C SER A 313 2.87 -11.44 -1.74
N ASN A 314 2.72 -12.17 -2.85
CA ASN A 314 3.82 -12.93 -3.44
C ASN A 314 4.98 -12.02 -3.90
N PHE A 315 4.67 -10.82 -4.38
CA PHE A 315 5.65 -9.82 -4.80
C PHE A 315 6.36 -9.12 -3.63
N ALA A 316 5.84 -9.19 -2.40
CA ALA A 316 6.24 -8.27 -1.35
C ALA A 316 7.68 -8.52 -0.88
N ASN A 317 8.50 -7.48 -0.90
CA ASN A 317 9.79 -7.51 -0.23
C ASN A 317 9.60 -7.48 1.29
N ILE A 318 10.33 -8.32 2.00
CA ILE A 318 10.32 -8.42 3.45
C ILE A 318 11.67 -8.95 3.93
N ILE A 319 12.07 -8.59 5.16
CA ILE A 319 13.35 -9.00 5.74
C ILE A 319 13.18 -9.15 7.24
N SER A 320 14.14 -9.82 7.91
CA SER A 320 14.18 -9.95 9.36
C SER A 320 13.98 -8.59 10.05
N GLN A 321 13.07 -8.53 11.02
CA GLN A 321 12.82 -7.31 11.79
C GLN A 321 14.05 -6.84 12.57
N SER A 322 14.91 -7.77 13.01
CA SER A 322 16.15 -7.43 13.73
C SER A 322 17.16 -6.64 12.89
N THR A 323 16.96 -6.55 11.58
CA THR A 323 17.80 -5.76 10.67
C THR A 323 17.66 -4.25 10.91
N PHE A 324 16.54 -3.80 11.48
CA PHE A 324 16.23 -2.39 11.68
C PHE A 324 15.76 -2.10 13.11
N SER A 325 15.94 -0.86 13.57
CA SER A 325 15.55 -0.41 14.92
C SER A 325 14.04 -0.18 15.11
N GLY A 326 13.22 -0.42 14.08
CA GLY A 326 11.77 -0.25 14.11
C GLY A 326 11.04 -1.37 13.37
N PRO A 327 9.73 -1.54 13.60
CA PRO A 327 8.99 -2.65 13.02
C PRO A 327 8.87 -2.49 11.50
N ILE A 328 8.81 -3.61 10.81
CA ILE A 328 8.26 -3.69 9.46
C ILE A 328 6.77 -3.96 9.63
N LEU A 329 5.94 -2.98 9.27
CA LEU A 329 4.49 -3.10 9.36
C LEU A 329 3.94 -3.80 8.11
N LEU A 330 2.82 -4.48 8.29
CA LEU A 330 2.03 -5.04 7.20
C LEU A 330 0.73 -4.27 7.05
N ALA A 331 0.30 -4.06 5.82
CA ALA A 331 -1.02 -3.54 5.50
C ALA A 331 -1.54 -4.16 4.20
N PRO A 332 -2.87 -4.09 3.94
CA PRO A 332 -3.41 -4.62 2.70
C PRO A 332 -2.81 -3.88 1.50
N GLY A 333 -2.01 -4.57 0.71
CA GLY A 333 -1.50 -4.08 -0.57
C GLY A 333 -2.02 -4.90 -1.75
N GLY A 334 -2.71 -6.01 -1.49
CA GLY A 334 -3.39 -6.78 -2.53
C GLY A 334 -2.54 -7.86 -3.20
N GLU A 335 -3.10 -8.50 -4.21
CA GLU A 335 -2.44 -9.49 -5.08
C GLU A 335 -3.09 -9.44 -6.45
N ASP A 336 -2.27 -9.63 -7.47
CA ASP A 336 -2.74 -9.80 -8.84
C ASP A 336 -3.64 -11.05 -8.95
N GLY A 337 -4.59 -11.01 -9.88
CA GLY A 337 -5.52 -12.13 -10.07
C GLY A 337 -6.66 -12.19 -9.05
N GLY A 338 -7.02 -11.08 -8.39
CA GLY A 338 -8.35 -10.93 -7.81
C GLY A 338 -8.45 -10.21 -6.47
N THR A 339 -7.32 -9.92 -5.79
CA THR A 339 -7.33 -9.24 -4.50
C THR A 339 -6.69 -7.84 -4.55
N GLY A 340 -6.83 -7.12 -5.67
CA GLY A 340 -6.34 -5.74 -5.77
C GLY A 340 -7.05 -4.79 -4.80
N VAL A 341 -6.37 -3.72 -4.39
CA VAL A 341 -7.00 -2.62 -3.64
C VAL A 341 -7.58 -1.66 -4.66
N VAL A 342 -8.91 -1.48 -4.70
CA VAL A 342 -9.55 -0.51 -5.60
C VAL A 342 -9.42 0.90 -5.05
N SER A 343 -8.85 1.84 -5.79
CA SER A 343 -8.81 3.25 -5.41
C SER A 343 -9.01 4.16 -6.63
N ALA A 344 -8.92 5.48 -6.42
CA ALA A 344 -9.08 6.47 -7.49
C ALA A 344 -8.05 6.28 -8.61
N HIS A 345 -8.50 6.49 -9.84
CA HIS A 345 -7.68 6.49 -11.04
C HIS A 345 -7.74 7.86 -11.70
N PHE A 346 -6.62 8.33 -12.25
CA PHE A 346 -6.56 9.68 -12.80
C PHE A 346 -7.24 9.87 -14.16
N ALA A 347 -7.72 8.81 -14.82
CA ALA A 347 -8.29 8.91 -16.18
C ALA A 347 -9.43 9.93 -16.32
N ASN A 348 -10.34 9.97 -15.34
CA ASN A 348 -11.41 10.96 -15.28
C ASN A 348 -11.73 11.32 -13.83
N THR A 349 -12.79 12.07 -13.58
CA THR A 349 -13.12 12.57 -12.24
C THR A 349 -13.79 11.54 -11.32
N ILE A 350 -14.12 10.34 -11.81
CA ILE A 350 -14.82 9.30 -11.03
C ILE A 350 -14.20 7.90 -11.18
N ALA A 351 -13.15 7.76 -11.99
CA ALA A 351 -12.57 6.47 -12.33
C ALA A 351 -11.95 5.81 -11.11
N THR A 352 -12.17 4.51 -10.97
CA THR A 352 -11.53 3.69 -9.96
C THR A 352 -10.89 2.48 -10.62
N VAL A 353 -9.83 1.95 -10.03
CA VAL A 353 -9.13 0.78 -10.56
C VAL A 353 -8.56 -0.05 -9.41
N PRO A 354 -8.56 -1.39 -9.50
CA PRO A 354 -7.79 -2.23 -8.59
C PRO A 354 -6.29 -2.19 -8.93
N MET A 355 -5.44 -1.96 -7.93
CA MET A 355 -3.98 -2.13 -8.03
C MET A 355 -3.44 -2.99 -6.89
N SER A 356 -2.27 -3.59 -7.10
CA SER A 356 -1.57 -4.39 -6.10
C SER A 356 -0.14 -3.91 -5.91
N GLY A 357 0.34 -3.89 -4.67
CA GLY A 357 1.71 -3.49 -4.38
C GLY A 357 1.95 -3.13 -2.92
N THR A 358 3.22 -3.14 -2.50
CA THR A 358 3.65 -2.50 -1.24
C THR A 358 3.36 -0.99 -1.27
N SER A 359 3.29 -0.40 -2.46
CA SER A 359 2.82 0.96 -2.73
C SER A 359 1.36 1.21 -2.35
N GLN A 360 0.50 0.19 -2.36
CA GLN A 360 -0.89 0.27 -1.91
C GLN A 360 -0.99 -0.02 -0.41
N ALA A 361 -0.07 -0.80 0.17
CA ALA A 361 0.01 -1.03 1.61
C ALA A 361 0.47 0.23 2.38
N ALA A 362 1.51 0.92 1.92
CA ALA A 362 2.06 2.13 2.54
C ALA A 362 1.01 3.23 2.88
N PRO A 363 0.12 3.64 1.96
CA PRO A 363 -0.85 4.71 2.23
C PRO A 363 -1.91 4.31 3.26
N HIS A 364 -2.20 3.02 3.44
CA HIS A 364 -3.04 2.57 4.54
C HIS A 364 -2.41 2.92 5.89
N VAL A 365 -1.10 2.68 6.02
CA VAL A 365 -0.34 3.01 7.23
C VAL A 365 -0.22 4.53 7.40
N ALA A 366 0.03 5.28 6.32
CA ALA A 366 0.09 6.74 6.37
C ALA A 366 -1.23 7.36 6.84
N GLY A 367 -2.37 6.89 6.35
CA GLY A 367 -3.69 7.31 6.85
C GLY A 367 -3.93 6.90 8.31
N PHE A 368 -3.46 5.72 8.72
CA PHE A 368 -3.61 5.26 10.09
C PHE A 368 -2.81 6.11 11.08
N TYR A 369 -1.56 6.47 10.74
CA TYR A 369 -0.79 7.44 11.52
C TYR A 369 -1.48 8.80 11.61
N ALA A 370 -2.07 9.29 10.51
CA ALA A 370 -2.81 10.55 10.53
C ALA A 370 -3.99 10.49 11.50
N ALA A 371 -4.75 9.38 11.52
CA ALA A 371 -5.84 9.19 12.47
C ALA A 371 -5.34 9.17 13.93
N ILE A 372 -4.23 8.49 14.22
CA ILE A 372 -3.61 8.47 15.57
C ILE A 372 -3.19 9.88 15.99
N LYS A 373 -2.52 10.62 15.09
CA LYS A 373 -2.03 11.96 15.39
C LYS A 373 -3.16 12.99 15.55
N ALA A 374 -4.28 12.82 14.84
CA ALA A 374 -5.49 13.59 15.09
C ALA A 374 -6.10 13.31 16.46
N ALA A 375 -6.13 12.02 16.85
CA ALA A 375 -6.69 11.58 18.13
C ALA A 375 -5.80 11.92 19.33
N THR A 376 -4.48 12.05 19.10
CA THR A 376 -3.50 12.40 20.13
C THR A 376 -2.53 13.46 19.59
N PRO A 377 -2.98 14.73 19.50
CA PRO A 377 -2.15 15.83 19.02
C PRO A 377 -0.83 15.91 19.80
N GLY A 378 0.28 16.12 19.08
CA GLY A 378 1.62 16.18 19.68
C GLY A 378 2.28 14.82 19.97
N THR A 379 1.59 13.69 19.75
CA THR A 379 2.23 12.37 19.90
C THR A 379 3.45 12.23 18.98
N SER A 380 4.55 11.71 19.52
CA SER A 380 5.79 11.47 18.78
C SER A 380 5.63 10.29 17.81
N VAL A 381 6.50 10.21 16.81
CA VAL A 381 6.52 9.06 15.88
C VAL A 381 6.75 7.75 16.65
N ALA A 382 7.66 7.75 17.61
CA ALA A 382 7.97 6.58 18.43
C ALA A 382 6.75 6.11 19.25
N ASN A 383 6.03 7.04 19.90
CA ASN A 383 4.84 6.69 20.70
C ASN A 383 3.71 6.14 19.83
N ALA A 384 3.45 6.78 18.68
CA ALA A 384 2.48 6.27 17.71
C ALA A 384 2.88 4.87 17.19
N THR A 385 4.15 4.65 16.87
CA THR A 385 4.68 3.35 16.42
C THR A 385 4.51 2.29 17.50
N ALA A 386 4.83 2.61 18.75
CA ALA A 386 4.69 1.70 19.89
C ALA A 386 3.22 1.33 20.14
N TRP A 387 2.31 2.30 20.03
CA TRP A 387 0.87 2.05 20.12
C TRP A 387 0.38 1.14 18.98
N ILE A 388 0.83 1.37 17.74
CA ILE A 388 0.50 0.47 16.61
C ILE A 388 1.00 -0.94 16.90
N ALA A 389 2.25 -1.09 17.36
CA ALA A 389 2.86 -2.39 17.60
C ALA A 389 2.20 -3.22 18.73
N THR A 390 1.43 -2.57 19.61
CA THR A 390 0.82 -3.19 20.80
C THR A 390 -0.71 -3.26 20.74
N VAL A 391 -1.37 -2.20 20.27
CA VAL A 391 -2.83 -2.03 20.27
C VAL A 391 -3.39 -1.93 18.85
N GLY A 392 -2.74 -1.13 18.00
CA GLY A 392 -3.20 -0.80 16.64
C GLY A 392 -2.81 -1.83 15.57
N SER A 393 -2.61 -3.10 15.94
CA SER A 393 -2.24 -4.16 15.01
C SER A 393 -2.61 -5.55 15.49
N ILE A 394 -2.53 -6.53 14.58
CA ILE A 394 -2.59 -7.96 14.88
C ILE A 394 -1.28 -8.65 14.47
N PRO A 395 -0.87 -9.73 15.17
CA PRO A 395 0.31 -10.50 14.79
C PRO A 395 0.06 -11.28 13.49
N VAL A 396 1.08 -11.37 12.64
CA VAL A 396 1.09 -12.20 11.43
C VAL A 396 2.44 -12.93 11.36
N THR A 397 2.40 -14.26 11.36
CA THR A 397 3.61 -15.09 11.27
C THR A 397 3.99 -15.28 9.80
N ILE A 398 5.20 -14.83 9.45
CA ILE A 398 5.79 -15.02 8.12
C ILE A 398 7.02 -15.92 8.24
N ASN A 399 7.11 -16.93 7.38
CA ASN A 399 8.29 -17.76 7.24
C ASN A 399 9.31 -17.06 6.31
N LEU A 400 10.43 -16.65 6.87
CA LEU A 400 11.58 -16.12 6.14
C LEU A 400 12.60 -17.23 5.86
N PRO A 401 13.43 -17.12 4.80
CA PRO A 401 14.48 -18.08 4.50
C PRO A 401 15.38 -18.37 5.70
N LEU A 402 15.87 -19.60 5.79
CA LEU A 402 16.87 -19.99 6.80
C LEU A 402 18.14 -19.11 6.66
N PRO A 403 18.83 -18.79 7.76
CA PRO A 403 18.60 -19.28 9.13
C PRO A 403 17.54 -18.50 9.94
N VAL A 404 16.84 -17.53 9.33
CA VAL A 404 15.92 -16.64 10.06
C VAL A 404 14.65 -17.36 10.52
N GLY A 405 14.01 -18.11 9.63
CA GLY A 405 12.81 -18.89 9.94
C GLY A 405 11.56 -18.02 10.22
N ASN A 406 10.68 -18.50 11.10
CA ASN A 406 9.41 -17.84 11.41
C ASN A 406 9.62 -16.53 12.18
N GLN A 407 9.01 -15.45 11.69
CA GLN A 407 8.96 -14.16 12.40
C GLN A 407 7.53 -13.63 12.50
N VAL A 408 7.24 -12.96 13.62
CA VAL A 408 5.93 -12.35 13.87
C VAL A 408 5.99 -10.87 13.54
N PHE A 409 5.36 -10.48 12.44
CA PHE A 409 5.18 -9.10 12.01
C PHE A 409 3.86 -8.52 12.55
N ARG A 410 3.70 -7.20 12.47
CA ARG A 410 2.49 -6.50 12.92
C ARG A 410 1.72 -5.96 11.73
N ARG A 411 0.50 -6.47 11.51
CA ARG A 411 -0.42 -5.93 10.51
C ARG A 411 -1.31 -4.88 11.14
N VAL A 412 -1.32 -3.68 10.57
CA VAL A 412 -2.12 -2.56 11.08
C VAL A 412 -3.62 -2.90 11.06
N ARG A 413 -4.27 -2.69 12.21
CA ARG A 413 -5.71 -2.89 12.42
C ARG A 413 -6.12 -2.09 13.66
N ALA A 414 -7.16 -1.27 13.55
CA ALA A 414 -7.74 -0.57 14.69
C ALA A 414 -8.22 -1.56 15.78
N PRO A 415 -8.14 -1.19 17.07
CA PRO A 415 -8.69 -1.99 18.15
C PRO A 415 -10.21 -2.12 18.02
N ASN A 416 -10.81 -3.04 18.77
CA ASN A 416 -12.26 -3.08 18.91
C ASN A 416 -12.69 -1.96 19.87
N PHE A 417 -13.74 -1.20 19.52
CA PHE A 417 -14.19 0.00 20.26
C PHE A 417 -15.55 -0.18 20.92
#